data_AF-A0A9D4NUM4-F1
#
_entry.id   AF-A0A9D4NUM4-F1
#
_cell.length_a   1.000
_cell.length_b   1.000
_cell.length_c   1.000
_cell.angle_alpha   90.00
_cell.angle_beta   90.00
_cell.angle_gamma   90.00
#
_symmetry.space_group_name_H-M   'P 1'
#
loop_
_entity.id
_entity.type
_entity.pdbx_description
1 polymer ?
#
loop_
_entity_poly.entity_id
_entity_poly.type
_entity_poly.pdbx_seq_one_letter_code
_entity_poly.pdbx_strand_id
1 'polypeptide(L)'
;MEEYSREPCPWRIVDDCGGAFTMGAIGGGVFQAIKGFRNAPSGFSRRTTGAWSTVRSRAPVIGGNFAVWGGLFSTIDCSLIYLRKKEDPWNSITSGALTGAILSVRNGTGAMIGSAIIGGVLLALIEGFFVYHKKNN
;
A
#
# COMPACT_ATOMS: atom_id res chain seq x y z
N MET A 1 10.06 -10.52 24.47
CA MET A 1 9.79 -10.11 23.08
C MET A 1 8.34 -9.71 23.08
N GLU A 2 8.02 -8.42 23.05
CA GLU A 2 6.62 -8.00 22.95
C GLU A 2 6.04 -8.64 21.70
N GLU A 3 5.22 -9.67 21.94
CA GLU A 3 4.22 -10.13 21.02
C GLU A 3 3.32 -8.92 20.81
N TYR A 4 3.72 -8.04 19.88
CA TYR A 4 2.88 -6.98 19.37
C TYR A 4 1.68 -7.71 18.80
N SER A 5 0.67 -7.84 19.64
CA SER A 5 -0.57 -8.55 19.39
C SER A 5 -1.13 -7.96 18.12
N ARG A 6 -0.92 -8.64 16.99
CA ARG A 6 -1.61 -8.32 15.74
C ARG A 6 -3.07 -8.18 16.10
N GLU A 7 -3.66 -7.03 15.79
CA GLU A 7 -5.06 -6.83 16.09
C GLU A 7 -5.88 -7.97 15.46
N PRO A 8 -6.82 -8.57 16.20
CA PRO A 8 -7.61 -9.67 15.66
C PRO A 8 -8.37 -9.18 14.43
N CYS A 9 -8.43 -10.02 13.39
CA CYS A 9 -9.34 -9.78 12.27
C CYS A 9 -10.76 -9.64 12.83
N PRO A 10 -11.53 -8.59 12.48
CA PRO A 10 -11.35 -7.69 11.34
C PRO A 10 -10.70 -6.33 11.64
N TRP A 11 -10.33 -6.02 12.89
CA TRP A 11 -9.83 -4.69 13.27
C TRP A 11 -8.59 -4.28 12.49
N ARG A 12 -7.69 -5.24 12.25
CA ARG A 12 -6.51 -5.11 11.41
C ARG A 12 -6.80 -4.54 10.00
N ILE A 13 -7.94 -4.88 9.41
CA ILE A 13 -8.31 -4.37 8.07
C ILE A 13 -8.54 -2.86 8.15
N VAL A 14 -9.23 -2.39 9.19
CA VAL A 14 -9.54 -0.96 9.37
C VAL A 14 -8.27 -0.18 9.68
N ASP A 15 -7.42 -0.72 10.56
CA ASP A 15 -6.14 -0.10 10.90
C ASP A 15 -5.22 -0.01 9.67
N ASP A 16 -5.06 -1.11 8.91
CA ASP A 16 -4.24 -1.12 7.69
C ASP A 16 -4.81 -0.22 6.59
N CYS A 17 -6.14 -0.14 6.44
CA CYS A 17 -6.79 0.82 5.54
C CYS A 17 -6.46 2.27 5.92
N GLY A 18 -6.62 2.61 7.21
CA GLY A 18 -6.39 3.96 7.72
C GLY A 18 -4.92 4.36 7.68
N GLY A 19 -4.03 3.45 8.09
CA GLY A 19 -2.58 3.60 7.99
C GLY A 19 -2.14 3.80 6.54
N ALA A 20 -2.61 2.96 5.61
CA ALA A 20 -2.30 3.11 4.19
C ALA A 20 -2.86 4.42 3.60
N PHE A 21 -4.08 4.81 3.97
CA PHE A 21 -4.66 6.08 3.54
C PHE A 21 -3.80 7.27 3.96
N THR A 22 -3.43 7.33 5.24
CA THR A 22 -2.64 8.43 5.79
C THR A 22 -1.25 8.49 5.16
N MET A 23 -0.57 7.35 5.02
CA MET A 23 0.69 7.25 4.30
C MET A 23 0.58 7.76 2.86
N GLY A 24 -0.46 7.33 2.13
CA GLY A 24 -0.70 7.75 0.75
C GLY A 24 -1.10 9.22 0.61
N ALA A 25 -1.89 9.76 1.55
CA ALA A 25 -2.33 11.14 1.55
C ALA A 25 -1.17 12.10 1.87
N ILE A 26 -0.34 11.77 2.86
CA ILE A 26 0.83 12.57 3.24
C ILE A 26 1.90 12.47 2.16
N GLY A 27 2.32 11.26 1.79
CA GLY A 27 3.35 11.04 0.77
C GLY A 27 2.93 11.56 -0.61
N GLY A 28 1.70 11.27 -1.02
CA GLY A 28 1.11 11.79 -2.25
C GLY A 28 0.93 13.30 -2.23
N GLY A 29 0.55 13.88 -1.09
CA GLY A 29 0.45 15.33 -0.90
C GLY A 29 1.80 16.01 -1.09
N VAL A 30 2.85 15.55 -0.42
CA VAL A 30 4.21 16.12 -0.56
C VAL A 30 4.71 16.00 -1.99
N PHE A 31 4.57 14.82 -2.61
CA PHE A 31 5.03 14.60 -3.98
C PHE A 31 4.29 15.49 -4.98
N GLN A 32 2.97 15.61 -4.85
CA GLN A 32 2.14 16.43 -5.74
C GLN A 32 2.27 17.93 -5.47
N ALA A 33 2.67 18.33 -4.26
CA ALA A 33 3.04 19.72 -3.95
C ALA A 33 4.30 20.11 -4.72
N ILE A 34 5.35 19.28 -4.65
CA ILE A 34 6.61 19.51 -5.37
C ILE A 34 6.38 19.50 -6.88
N LYS A 35 5.65 18.50 -7.38
CA LYS A 35 5.33 18.38 -8.81
C LYS A 35 4.45 19.54 -9.30
N GLY A 36 3.45 19.93 -8.52
CA GLY A 36 2.57 21.07 -8.82
C GLY A 36 3.33 22.40 -8.84
N PHE A 37 4.27 22.60 -7.91
CA PHE A 37 5.10 23.80 -7.87
C PHE A 37 6.06 23.88 -9.08
N ARG A 38 6.65 22.74 -9.48
CA ARG A 38 7.58 22.67 -10.62
C ARG A 38 6.89 22.81 -11.98
N ASN A 39 5.67 22.31 -12.12
CA ASN A 39 4.94 22.29 -13.39
C ASN A 39 4.02 23.51 -13.60
N ALA A 40 3.88 24.38 -12.59
CA ALA A 40 3.06 25.59 -12.67
C ALA A 40 3.78 26.76 -13.37
N PRO A 41 3.03 27.68 -14.02
CA PRO A 41 3.58 28.84 -14.72
C PRO A 41 4.41 29.75 -13.80
N SER A 42 5.34 30.50 -14.38
CA SER A 42 6.26 31.38 -13.65
C SER A 42 5.52 32.43 -12.81
N GLY A 43 6.01 32.61 -11.57
CA GLY A 43 5.43 33.50 -10.55
C GLY A 43 5.14 32.77 -9.24
N PHE A 44 5.66 33.28 -8.11
CA PHE A 44 5.55 32.62 -6.80
C PHE A 44 4.09 32.35 -6.40
N SER A 45 3.20 33.34 -6.57
CA SER A 45 1.76 33.21 -6.27
C SER A 45 1.03 32.18 -7.15
N ARG A 46 1.37 32.10 -8.46
CA ARG A 46 0.78 31.10 -9.37
C ARG A 46 1.32 29.70 -9.12
N ARG A 47 2.59 29.56 -8.73
CA ARG A 47 3.18 28.27 -8.37
C ARG A 47 2.61 27.70 -7.08
N THR A 48 2.41 28.52 -6.06
CA THR A 48 1.81 28.06 -4.79
C THR A 48 0.33 27.72 -4.97
N THR A 49 -0.41 28.50 -5.77
CA THR A 49 -1.80 28.19 -6.11
C THR A 49 -1.92 26.90 -6.94
N GLY A 50 -1.03 26.72 -7.92
CA GLY A 50 -0.91 25.50 -8.72
C GLY A 50 -0.61 24.28 -7.84
N ALA A 51 0.38 24.37 -6.96
CA ALA A 51 0.72 23.33 -6.00
C ALA A 51 -0.45 22.99 -5.06
N TRP A 52 -1.16 24.00 -4.54
CA TRP A 52 -2.31 23.76 -3.67
C TRP A 52 -3.45 23.04 -4.40
N SER A 53 -3.73 23.44 -5.64
CA SER A 53 -4.77 22.82 -6.47
C SER A 53 -4.47 21.35 -6.80
N THR A 54 -3.19 21.02 -7.08
CA THR A 54 -2.77 19.64 -7.37
C THR A 54 -2.81 18.78 -6.12
N VAL A 55 -2.37 19.29 -4.97
CA VAL A 55 -2.47 18.57 -3.69
C VAL A 55 -3.92 18.28 -3.37
N ARG A 56 -4.80 19.28 -3.41
CA ARG A 56 -6.22 19.12 -3.07
C ARG A 56 -6.93 18.10 -3.95
N SER A 57 -6.62 18.08 -5.24
CA SER A 57 -7.28 17.17 -6.20
C SER A 57 -6.66 15.77 -6.25
N ARG A 58 -5.36 15.61 -5.94
CA ARG A 58 -4.64 14.33 -6.14
C ARG A 58 -4.28 13.61 -4.85
N ALA A 59 -4.00 14.31 -3.75
CA ALA A 59 -3.67 13.69 -2.47
C ALA A 59 -4.75 12.71 -1.97
N PRO A 60 -6.06 13.04 -1.97
CA PRO A 60 -7.08 12.08 -1.52
C PRO A 60 -7.25 10.89 -2.46
N VAL A 61 -7.01 11.07 -3.76
CA VAL A 61 -7.07 9.97 -4.75
C VAL A 61 -5.91 8.99 -4.54
N ILE A 62 -4.70 9.51 -4.30
CA ILE A 62 -3.53 8.69 -3.98
C ILE A 62 -3.74 7.97 -2.64
N GLY A 63 -4.17 8.70 -1.60
CA GLY A 63 -4.53 8.10 -0.32
C GLY A 63 -5.57 7.00 -0.46
N GLY A 64 -6.62 7.22 -1.24
CA GLY A 64 -7.66 6.22 -1.51
C GLY A 64 -7.11 4.97 -2.20
N ASN A 65 -6.23 5.11 -3.19
CA ASN A 65 -5.60 3.97 -3.85
C ASN A 65 -4.74 3.13 -2.87
N PHE A 66 -3.99 3.79 -1.99
CA PHE A 66 -3.23 3.11 -0.94
C PHE A 66 -4.15 2.43 0.08
N ALA A 67 -5.25 3.08 0.47
CA ALA A 67 -6.24 2.50 1.37
C ALA A 67 -6.87 1.23 0.80
N VAL A 68 -7.26 1.26 -0.48
CA VAL A 68 -7.80 0.08 -1.18
C VAL A 68 -6.76 -1.04 -1.25
N TRP A 69 -5.50 -0.70 -1.52
CA TRP A 69 -4.42 -1.70 -1.53
C TRP A 69 -4.20 -2.33 -0.15
N GLY A 70 -4.08 -1.52 0.91
CA GLY A 70 -3.90 -1.98 2.28
C GLY A 70 -5.07 -2.80 2.79
N GLY A 71 -6.30 -2.34 2.54
CA GLY A 71 -7.50 -3.08 2.92
C GLY A 71 -7.63 -4.42 2.21
N LEU A 72 -7.37 -4.45 0.90
CA LEU A 72 -7.44 -5.68 0.13
C LEU A 72 -6.36 -6.67 0.59
N PHE A 73 -5.14 -6.19 0.81
CA PHE A 73 -4.05 -7.00 1.38
C PHE A 73 -4.46 -7.66 2.70
N SER A 74 -4.95 -6.87 3.66
CA SER A 74 -5.30 -7.37 4.99
C SER A 74 -6.55 -8.25 5.00
N THR A 75 -7.52 -8.00 4.12
CA THR A 75 -8.67 -8.90 3.95
C THR A 75 -8.25 -10.28 3.44
N ILE A 76 -7.32 -10.33 2.48
CA ILE A 76 -6.80 -11.59 1.94
C ILE A 76 -5.95 -12.30 2.99
N ASP A 77 -5.06 -11.60 3.70
CA ASP A 77 -4.26 -12.18 4.78
C ASP A 77 -5.15 -12.77 5.89
N CYS A 78 -6.12 -11.99 6.39
CA CYS A 78 -7.10 -12.46 7.37
C CYS A 78 -7.88 -13.70 6.88
N SER A 79 -8.27 -13.74 5.60
CA SER A 79 -8.96 -14.89 5.02
C SER A 79 -8.07 -16.14 4.96
N LEU A 80 -6.79 -15.99 4.63
CA LEU A 80 -5.81 -17.08 4.58
C LEU A 80 -5.51 -17.62 5.99
N ILE A 81 -5.39 -16.74 6.98
CA ILE A 81 -5.22 -17.12 8.38
C ILE A 81 -6.45 -17.90 8.87
N TYR A 82 -7.66 -17.44 8.54
CA TYR A 82 -8.90 -18.15 8.91
C TYR A 82 -8.97 -19.56 8.31
N LEU A 83 -8.60 -19.72 7.03
CA LEU A 83 -8.65 -21.00 6.33
C LEU A 83 -7.53 -21.97 6.76
N ARG A 84 -6.30 -21.47 6.90
CA ARG A 84 -5.11 -22.29 7.17
C ARG A 84 -4.80 -22.45 8.65
N LYS A 85 -5.37 -21.59 9.51
CA LYS A 85 -5.10 -21.51 10.96
C LYS A 85 -3.60 -21.47 11.30
N LYS A 86 -2.80 -20.91 10.41
CA LYS A 86 -1.34 -20.76 10.53
C LYS A 86 -0.94 -19.38 10.02
N GLU A 87 -0.06 -18.73 10.77
CA GLU A 87 0.58 -17.48 10.37
C GLU A 87 1.99 -17.77 9.85
N ASP A 88 2.12 -17.88 8.52
CA ASP A 88 3.39 -18.11 7.84
C ASP A 88 3.73 -16.91 6.94
N PRO A 89 5.02 -16.62 6.67
CA PRO A 89 5.43 -15.59 5.70
C PRO A 89 4.85 -15.78 4.30
N TRP A 90 4.46 -17.01 3.97
CA TRP A 90 3.75 -17.35 2.74
C TRP A 90 2.38 -16.69 2.62
N ASN A 91 1.71 -16.39 3.73
CA ASN A 91 0.42 -15.69 3.72
C ASN A 91 0.61 -14.25 3.24
N SER A 92 1.64 -13.54 3.74
CA SER A 92 2.00 -12.20 3.28
C SER A 92 2.36 -12.20 1.79
N ILE A 93 3.22 -13.11 1.32
CA ILE A 93 3.63 -13.17 -0.09
C ILE A 93 2.43 -13.43 -1.00
N THR A 94 1.59 -14.39 -0.63
CA THR A 94 0.42 -14.79 -1.44
C THR A 94 -0.64 -13.69 -1.43
N SER A 95 -0.88 -13.04 -0.30
CA SER A 95 -1.83 -11.93 -0.20
C SER A 95 -1.39 -10.71 -1.01
N GLY A 96 -0.09 -10.39 -1.07
CA GLY A 96 0.40 -9.32 -1.95
C GLY A 96 0.28 -9.65 -3.43
N ALA A 97 0.58 -10.90 -3.82
CA ALA A 97 0.39 -11.35 -5.20
C ALA A 97 -1.09 -11.28 -5.61
N LEU A 98 -2.00 -11.77 -4.75
CA LEU A 98 -3.44 -11.72 -4.99
C LEU A 98 -3.98 -10.28 -5.01
N THR A 99 -3.52 -9.43 -4.10
CA THR A 99 -3.89 -8.00 -4.08
C THR A 99 -3.49 -7.32 -5.38
N GLY A 100 -2.25 -7.54 -5.84
CA GLY A 100 -1.75 -7.01 -7.11
C GLY A 100 -2.56 -7.54 -8.31
N ALA A 101 -2.90 -8.83 -8.32
CA ALA A 101 -3.73 -9.42 -9.37
C ALA A 101 -5.13 -8.81 -9.41
N ILE A 102 -5.81 -8.73 -8.26
CA ILE A 102 -7.20 -8.27 -8.16
C ILE A 102 -7.32 -6.80 -8.55
N LEU A 103 -6.38 -5.94 -8.15
CA LEU A 103 -6.43 -4.52 -8.50
C LEU A 103 -6.18 -4.28 -10.00
N SER A 104 -5.36 -5.12 -10.63
CA SER A 104 -5.05 -5.02 -12.05
C SER A 104 -5.98 -5.86 -12.94
N VAL A 105 -6.97 -6.55 -12.39
CA VAL A 105 -7.89 -7.41 -13.15
C VAL A 105 -8.62 -6.65 -14.26
N ARG A 106 -8.92 -5.36 -14.01
CA ARG A 106 -9.62 -4.48 -14.96
C ARG A 106 -8.72 -3.99 -16.10
N ASN A 107 -7.40 -4.12 -15.96
CA ASN A 107 -6.42 -3.64 -16.93
C ASN A 107 -5.96 -4.74 -17.91
N GLY A 108 -6.60 -5.92 -17.87
CA GLY A 108 -6.29 -7.06 -18.72
C GLY A 108 -5.34 -8.08 -18.10
N THR A 109 -5.26 -9.26 -18.71
CA THR A 109 -4.53 -10.43 -18.18
C THR A 109 -3.02 -10.19 -18.03
N GLY A 110 -2.40 -9.46 -18.97
CA GLY A 110 -0.98 -9.12 -18.88
C GLY A 110 -0.65 -8.21 -17.70
N ALA A 111 -1.49 -7.19 -17.45
CA ALA A 111 -1.34 -6.29 -16.30
C ALA A 111 -1.59 -7.03 -14.97
N MET A 112 -2.58 -7.93 -14.94
CA MET A 112 -2.87 -8.79 -13.78
C MET A 112 -1.65 -9.63 -13.38
N ILE A 113 -1.05 -10.35 -14.33
CA ILE A 113 0.13 -11.20 -14.06
C ILE A 113 1.32 -10.33 -13.64
N GLY A 114 1.57 -9.22 -14.34
CA GLY A 114 2.66 -8.31 -14.01
C GLY A 114 2.55 -7.76 -12.60
N SER A 115 1.37 -7.28 -12.20
CA SER A 115 1.13 -6.78 -10.85
C SER A 115 1.20 -7.86 -9.77
N ALA A 116 0.76 -9.09 -10.07
CA ALA A 116 0.87 -10.21 -9.16
C ALA A 116 2.34 -10.57 -8.87
N ILE A 117 3.18 -10.61 -9.90
CA ILE A 117 4.62 -10.90 -9.75
C ILE A 117 5.29 -9.79 -8.93
N ILE A 118 5.06 -8.52 -9.26
CA ILE A 118 5.66 -7.39 -8.54
C ILE A 118 5.23 -7.41 -7.07
N GLY A 119 3.94 -7.63 -6.79
CA GLY A 119 3.41 -7.71 -5.43
C GLY A 119 4.01 -8.87 -4.63
N GLY A 120 4.10 -10.06 -5.23
CA GLY A 120 4.69 -11.23 -4.60
C GLY A 120 6.19 -11.08 -4.33
N VAL A 121 6.96 -10.54 -5.29
CA VAL A 121 8.41 -10.33 -5.13
C VAL A 121 8.70 -9.28 -4.06
N LEU A 122 7.98 -8.16 -4.04
CA LEU A 122 8.19 -7.11 -3.04
C LEU A 122 7.98 -7.63 -1.61
N LEU A 123 6.89 -8.38 -1.38
CA LEU A 123 6.65 -8.93 -0.05
C LEU A 123 7.57 -10.10 0.31
N ALA A 124 8.01 -10.89 -0.69
CA ALA A 124 9.04 -11.90 -0.45
C ALA A 124 10.35 -11.27 0.01
N LEU A 125 10.73 -10.11 -0.53
CA LEU A 125 11.90 -9.36 -0.09
C LEU A 125 11.72 -8.78 1.32
N ILE A 126 10.55 -8.23 1.62
CA ILE A 126 10.25 -7.65 2.94
C ILE A 126 10.28 -8.73 4.03
N GLU A 127 9.54 -9.84 3.83
CA GLU A 127 9.54 -10.96 4.77
C GLU A 127 10.91 -11.64 4.85
N GLY A 128 11.61 -11.77 3.72
CA GLY A 128 12.99 -12.28 3.69
C GLY A 128 13.96 -11.44 4.51
N PHE A 129 13.83 -10.11 4.45
CA PHE A 129 14.60 -9.18 5.27
C PHE A 129 14.27 -9.36 6.77
N PHE A 130 12.99 -9.48 7.13
CA PHE A 130 12.59 -9.71 8.52
C PHE A 130 13.12 -11.04 9.07
N VAL A 131 13.09 -12.11 8.28
CA VAL A 131 13.65 -13.42 8.66
C VAL A 131 15.17 -13.33 8.83
N TYR A 132 15.87 -12.65 7.91
CA TYR A 132 17.31 -12.46 8.00
C TYR A 132 17.70 -11.66 9.25
N HIS A 133 17.03 -10.54 9.51
CA HIS A 133 17.31 -9.69 10.66
C HIS A 133 17.00 -10.38 12.00
N LYS A 134 15.92 -11.18 12.06
CA LYS A 134 15.59 -11.97 13.26
C LYS A 134 16.62 -13.05 13.58
N LYS A 135 17.37 -13.52 12.57
CA LYS A 135 18.43 -14.51 12.76
C LYS A 135 19.75 -13.90 13.27
N ASN A 136 19.94 -12.60 13.06
CA ASN A 136 21.21 -11.90 13.31
C ASN A 136 21.22 -11.07 14.61
N ASN A 137 20.16 -11.17 15.43
CA ASN A 137 19.97 -10.47 16.70
C ASN A 137 19.56 -11.49 17.77
#